data_AF-A0A5J4NEJ2-F1
#
_entry.id   AF-A0A5J4NEJ2-F1
#
_cell.length_a   1.000
_cell.length_b   1.000
_cell.length_c   1.000
_cell.angle_alpha   90.00
_cell.angle_beta   90.00
_cell.angle_gamma   90.00
#
_symmetry.space_group_name_H-M   'P 1'
#
loop_
_entity.id
_entity.type
_entity.pdbx_description
1 polymer ?
#
loop_
_entity_poly.entity_id
_entity_poly.type
_entity_poly.pdbx_seq_one_letter_code
_entity_poly.pdbx_strand_id
1 'polypeptide(L)'
;LIMKPVTTVVQSHFKRENIGVSYHFCAYVCCRSNAKCPICNMRLPVFQATSERISGLAAEFYQKALKGSSKDSLYLTTTPDELLTMNRFLADQTAPFDCVIDFLNLMHQFGILFEPQKAGHFICEIMRLLNRDFNFRRFCLVSKGSRVIRHHAFWSRIKQLGDQTGISVFSFITQNSSWLVHRWNCCFHCYSSDDDVFMLYIALWSGPQCYLVSNDEFKQHRYTVGSQLGLQLSQWQAVRQIAFVRGRTKSYIAPLQHDTRVHGTMATGWHIPYDNKAQRRSYVPPNLWLCVRPHLVMSHGQ
;
A
#
# COMPACT_ATOMS: atom_id res chain seq x y z
N LEU A 1 35.07 -8.87 0.84
CA LEU A 1 34.15 -9.74 0.07
C LEU A 1 33.55 -8.93 -1.07
N ILE A 2 34.07 -9.10 -2.29
CA ILE A 2 33.48 -8.45 -3.48
C ILE A 2 32.17 -9.19 -3.77
N MET A 3 31.03 -8.56 -3.48
CA MET A 3 29.72 -9.11 -3.86
C MET A 3 29.68 -9.26 -5.38
N LYS A 4 29.59 -10.50 -5.87
CA LYS A 4 29.35 -10.76 -7.29
C LYS A 4 27.98 -10.18 -7.67
N PRO A 5 27.81 -9.60 -8.89
CA PRO A 5 26.51 -9.16 -9.37
C PRO A 5 25.47 -10.28 -9.23
N VAL A 6 24.25 -9.95 -8.82
CA VAL A 6 23.16 -10.95 -8.62
C VAL A 6 22.97 -11.81 -9.86
N THR A 7 23.10 -11.21 -11.05
CA THR A 7 23.03 -11.89 -12.34
C THR A 7 24.07 -13.00 -12.47
N THR A 8 25.31 -12.77 -12.04
CA THR A 8 26.39 -13.76 -12.07
C THR A 8 26.12 -14.92 -11.12
N VAL A 9 25.62 -14.65 -9.91
CA VAL A 9 25.30 -15.69 -8.92
C VAL A 9 24.17 -16.60 -9.43
N VAL A 10 23.10 -15.99 -9.96
CA VAL A 10 21.97 -16.74 -10.54
C VAL A 10 22.43 -17.58 -11.74
N GLN A 11 23.20 -16.99 -12.66
CA GLN A 11 23.78 -17.72 -13.79
C GLN A 11 24.62 -18.92 -13.35
N SER A 12 25.48 -18.76 -12.35
CA SER A 12 26.31 -19.84 -11.81
C SER A 12 25.49 -20.93 -11.12
N HIS A 13 24.35 -20.61 -10.52
CA HIS A 13 23.45 -21.60 -9.94
C HIS A 13 22.73 -22.40 -11.01
N PHE A 14 22.10 -21.74 -11.99
CA PHE A 14 21.39 -22.42 -13.09
C PHE A 14 22.31 -23.33 -13.91
N LYS A 15 23.57 -22.92 -14.15
CA LYS A 15 24.57 -23.75 -14.84
C LYS A 15 24.98 -25.00 -14.06
N ARG A 16 24.96 -24.95 -12.72
CA ARG A 16 25.33 -26.07 -11.86
C ARG A 16 24.21 -27.08 -11.68
N GLU A 17 22.99 -26.60 -11.44
CA GLU A 17 21.84 -27.46 -11.10
C GLU A 17 21.14 -28.05 -12.33
N ASN A 18 21.24 -27.43 -13.50
CA ASN A 18 20.54 -27.87 -14.72
C ASN A 18 21.52 -28.32 -15.81
N ILE A 19 22.29 -29.36 -15.51
CA ILE A 19 23.27 -29.94 -16.44
C ILE A 19 22.55 -30.37 -17.73
N GLY A 20 23.06 -29.91 -18.89
CA GLY A 20 22.50 -30.23 -20.20
C GLY A 20 21.43 -29.26 -20.73
N VAL A 21 20.98 -28.28 -19.94
CA VAL A 21 20.05 -27.23 -20.40
C VAL A 21 20.79 -25.90 -20.50
N SER A 22 20.84 -25.33 -21.70
CA SER A 22 21.34 -23.96 -21.91
C SER A 22 20.26 -22.95 -21.56
N TYR A 23 20.62 -21.87 -20.87
CA TYR A 23 19.71 -20.78 -20.51
C TYR A 23 20.19 -19.45 -21.08
N HIS A 24 19.25 -18.67 -21.61
CA HIS A 24 19.44 -17.27 -21.96
C HIS A 24 19.05 -16.37 -20.78
N PHE A 25 19.91 -15.41 -20.43
CA PHE A 25 19.73 -14.50 -19.31
C PHE A 25 19.69 -13.07 -19.83
N CYS A 26 18.58 -12.37 -19.63
CA CYS A 26 18.45 -10.98 -20.05
C CYS A 26 17.86 -10.12 -18.93
N ALA A 27 18.55 -9.02 -18.60
CA ALA A 27 18.08 -8.04 -17.64
C ALA A 27 17.15 -7.03 -18.32
N TYR A 28 16.09 -6.63 -17.64
CA TYR A 28 15.16 -5.60 -18.14
C TYR A 28 14.59 -4.77 -17.00
N VAL A 29 14.12 -3.56 -17.32
CA VAL A 29 13.35 -2.73 -16.40
C VAL A 29 11.87 -3.10 -16.55
N CYS A 30 11.25 -3.62 -15.50
CA CYS A 30 9.84 -3.94 -15.52
C CYS A 30 9.00 -2.66 -15.46
N CYS A 31 8.13 -2.51 -16.45
CA CYS A 31 7.17 -1.42 -16.50
C CYS A 31 6.08 -1.65 -15.43
N ARG A 32 5.66 -0.59 -14.73
CA ARG A 32 4.62 -0.69 -13.70
C ARG A 32 3.22 -0.93 -14.29
N SER A 33 2.94 -0.29 -15.41
CA SER A 33 1.65 -0.30 -16.10
C SER A 33 1.50 -1.43 -17.13
N ASN A 34 2.61 -1.98 -17.61
CA ASN A 34 2.59 -3.08 -18.56
C ASN A 34 3.10 -4.35 -17.88
N ALA A 35 2.18 -5.22 -17.47
CA ALA A 35 2.47 -6.52 -16.86
C ALA A 35 3.00 -7.55 -17.88
N LYS A 36 3.88 -7.15 -18.81
CA LYS A 36 4.50 -8.04 -19.81
C LYS A 36 6.02 -7.89 -19.75
N CYS A 37 6.72 -9.02 -19.80
CA CYS A 37 8.17 -9.02 -19.95
C CYS A 37 8.54 -8.57 -21.38
N PRO A 38 9.39 -7.54 -21.56
CA PRO A 38 9.79 -7.08 -22.89
C PRO A 38 10.75 -8.05 -23.61
N ILE A 39 11.32 -9.02 -22.89
CA ILE A 39 12.26 -10.00 -23.45
C ILE A 39 11.51 -11.21 -24.03
N CYS A 40 10.60 -11.78 -23.26
CA CYS A 40 9.89 -13.01 -23.64
C CYS A 40 8.42 -12.82 -24.00
N ASN A 41 7.90 -11.59 -23.90
CA ASN A 41 6.50 -11.22 -24.13
C ASN A 41 5.46 -11.94 -23.24
N MET A 42 5.89 -12.75 -22.27
CA MET A 42 4.97 -13.39 -21.32
C MET A 42 4.37 -12.35 -20.39
N ARG A 43 3.09 -12.53 -20.08
CA ARG A 43 2.39 -11.72 -19.08
C ARG A 43 2.87 -12.14 -17.69
N LEU A 44 3.35 -11.19 -16.90
CA LEU A 44 3.69 -11.41 -15.51
C LEU A 44 2.41 -11.73 -14.74
N PRO A 45 2.47 -12.67 -13.77
CA PRO A 45 1.31 -13.02 -12.95
C PRO A 45 0.81 -11.79 -12.21
N VAL A 46 -0.50 -11.72 -12.02
CA VAL A 46 -1.12 -10.65 -11.23
C VAL A 46 -1.01 -11.02 -9.75
N PHE A 47 -0.82 -10.02 -8.89
CA PHE A 47 -0.92 -10.25 -7.44
C PHE A 47 -2.31 -10.79 -7.10
N GLN A 48 -2.37 -12.02 -6.63
CA GLN A 48 -3.61 -12.65 -6.18
C GLN A 48 -3.99 -12.09 -4.80
N ALA A 49 -4.79 -11.01 -4.81
CA ALA A 49 -5.48 -10.48 -3.66
C ALA A 49 -6.81 -11.24 -3.48
N THR A 50 -6.79 -12.51 -3.08
CA THR A 50 -8.05 -13.20 -2.75
C THR A 50 -8.61 -12.67 -1.44
N SER A 51 -9.92 -12.77 -1.25
CA SER A 51 -10.59 -12.33 -0.03
C SER A 51 -10.02 -13.01 1.22
N GLU A 52 -9.71 -14.30 1.13
CA GLU A 52 -9.14 -15.08 2.25
C GLU A 52 -7.74 -14.57 2.61
N ARG A 53 -6.90 -14.32 1.60
CA ARG A 53 -5.54 -13.82 1.81
C ARG A 53 -5.54 -12.44 2.47
N ILE A 54 -6.38 -11.54 1.99
CA ILE A 54 -6.45 -10.18 2.52
C ILE A 54 -7.14 -10.16 3.89
N SER A 55 -8.16 -10.98 4.12
CA SER A 55 -8.77 -11.14 5.45
C SER A 55 -7.78 -11.71 6.47
N GLY A 56 -6.97 -12.70 6.09
CA GLY A 56 -5.90 -13.23 6.94
C GLY A 56 -4.84 -12.16 7.25
N LEU A 57 -4.41 -11.42 6.23
CA LEU A 57 -3.50 -10.29 6.39
C LEU A 57 -4.06 -9.22 7.34
N ALA A 58 -5.34 -8.87 7.21
CA ALA A 58 -6.04 -7.93 8.07
C ALA A 58 -6.11 -8.42 9.52
N ALA A 59 -6.44 -9.70 9.73
CA ALA A 59 -6.54 -10.30 11.05
C ALA A 59 -5.18 -10.34 11.76
N GLU A 60 -4.12 -10.78 11.08
CA GLU A 60 -2.77 -10.78 11.65
C GLU A 60 -2.27 -9.37 11.95
N PHE A 61 -2.52 -8.41 11.05
CA PHE A 61 -2.18 -7.01 11.27
C PHE A 61 -2.92 -6.43 12.48
N TYR A 62 -4.21 -6.71 12.62
CA TYR A 62 -5.01 -6.29 13.77
C TYR A 62 -4.43 -6.81 15.08
N GLN A 63 -4.08 -8.10 15.14
CA GLN A 63 -3.51 -8.68 16.36
C GLN A 63 -2.16 -8.03 16.72
N LYS A 64 -1.26 -7.89 15.74
CA LYS A 64 0.11 -7.44 16.02
C LYS A 64 0.26 -5.93 16.15
N ALA A 65 -0.47 -5.14 15.37
CA ALA A 65 -0.31 -3.70 15.29
C ALA A 65 -1.32 -2.91 16.15
N LEU A 66 -2.55 -3.43 16.30
CA LEU A 66 -3.64 -2.75 17.01
C LEU A 66 -3.87 -3.32 18.41
N LYS A 67 -3.92 -4.65 18.56
CA LYS A 67 -4.03 -5.29 19.87
C LYS A 67 -2.70 -5.46 20.57
N GLY A 68 -1.56 -5.42 19.87
CA GLY A 68 -0.26 -5.77 20.46
C GLY A 68 -0.11 -7.27 20.74
N SER A 69 1.14 -7.74 20.81
CA SER A 69 1.46 -9.16 20.98
C SER A 69 1.65 -9.57 22.45
N SER A 70 1.70 -8.61 23.36
CA SER A 70 1.91 -8.78 24.80
C SER A 70 1.11 -7.72 25.58
N LYS A 71 0.84 -7.97 26.87
CA LYS A 71 0.14 -7.00 27.74
C LYS A 71 0.85 -5.64 27.80
N ASP A 72 2.17 -5.62 27.64
CA ASP A 72 2.99 -4.40 27.63
C ASP A 72 2.97 -3.67 26.29
N SER A 73 2.64 -4.37 25.19
CA SER A 73 2.52 -3.77 23.84
C SER A 73 1.09 -3.41 23.43
N LEU A 74 0.09 -3.85 24.22
CA LEU A 74 -1.34 -3.67 23.95
C LEU A 74 -1.77 -2.19 23.86
N TYR A 75 -0.95 -1.28 24.40
CA TYR A 75 -1.24 0.15 24.48
C TYR A 75 -0.19 1.03 23.80
N LEU A 76 0.88 0.47 23.22
CA LEU A 76 1.99 1.27 22.70
C LEU A 76 1.63 2.05 21.42
N THR A 77 0.66 1.58 20.63
CA THR A 77 0.30 2.14 19.32
C THR A 77 -1.11 2.75 19.25
N THR A 78 -2.02 2.36 20.15
CA THR A 78 -3.42 2.78 20.16
C THR A 78 -4.01 2.70 21.57
N THR A 79 -5.03 3.52 21.84
CA THR A 79 -5.82 3.43 23.08
C THR A 79 -7.04 2.49 22.92
N PRO A 80 -7.58 1.92 24.02
CA PRO A 80 -8.83 1.14 23.99
C PRO A 80 -10.02 1.91 23.41
N ASP A 81 -10.15 3.19 23.75
CA ASP A 81 -11.26 4.02 23.30
C ASP A 81 -11.22 4.26 21.79
N GLU A 82 -10.02 4.43 21.22
CA GLU A 82 -9.83 4.54 19.78
C GLU A 82 -10.13 3.23 19.06
N LEU A 83 -9.71 2.09 19.63
CA LEU A 83 -10.07 0.76 19.11
C LEU A 83 -11.58 0.54 19.11
N LEU A 84 -12.27 0.88 20.21
CA LEU A 84 -13.73 0.80 20.30
C LEU A 84 -14.41 1.74 19.31
N THR A 85 -13.86 2.92 19.11
CA THR A 85 -14.37 3.90 18.14
C THR A 85 -14.20 3.41 16.71
N MET A 86 -13.05 2.83 16.37
CA MET A 86 -12.82 2.22 15.06
C MET A 86 -13.74 1.02 14.83
N ASN A 87 -13.86 0.11 15.80
CA ASN A 87 -14.71 -1.07 15.67
C ASN A 87 -16.19 -0.67 15.45
N ARG A 88 -16.69 0.34 16.18
CA ARG A 88 -18.03 0.89 15.96
C ARG A 88 -18.17 1.51 14.57
N PHE A 89 -17.22 2.35 14.18
CA PHE A 89 -17.19 2.97 12.86
C PHE A 89 -17.26 1.92 11.74
N LEU A 90 -16.48 0.83 11.84
CA LEU A 90 -16.49 -0.26 10.88
C LEU A 90 -17.78 -1.09 10.90
N ALA A 91 -18.35 -1.34 12.08
CA ALA A 91 -19.62 -2.06 12.23
C ALA A 91 -20.80 -1.31 11.60
N ASP A 92 -20.76 0.02 11.61
CA ASP A 92 -21.78 0.88 10.98
C ASP A 92 -21.69 0.91 9.44
N GLN A 93 -20.62 0.34 8.85
CA GLN A 93 -20.45 0.33 7.40
C GLN A 93 -21.27 -0.78 6.75
N THR A 94 -22.13 -0.40 5.80
CA THR A 94 -22.96 -1.34 5.03
C THR A 94 -22.21 -2.06 3.90
N ALA A 95 -21.02 -1.57 3.54
CA ALA A 95 -20.20 -2.09 2.45
C ALA A 95 -18.75 -1.58 2.61
N PRO A 96 -17.76 -2.33 2.08
CA PRO A 96 -16.36 -1.92 2.12
C PRO A 96 -16.11 -0.59 1.38
N PHE A 97 -14.97 0.04 1.68
CA PHE A 97 -14.51 1.20 0.95
C PHE A 97 -13.74 0.78 -0.30
N ASP A 98 -13.85 1.57 -1.37
CA ASP A 98 -13.01 1.41 -2.56
C ASP A 98 -11.63 2.04 -2.34
N CYS A 99 -11.58 3.11 -1.53
CA CYS A 99 -10.35 3.84 -1.28
C CYS A 99 -10.33 4.49 0.11
N VAL A 100 -9.26 4.25 0.85
CA VAL A 100 -8.92 4.97 2.08
C VAL A 100 -7.93 6.07 1.74
N ILE A 101 -8.19 7.30 2.19
CA ILE A 101 -7.37 8.48 1.92
C ILE A 101 -6.79 9.00 3.23
N ASP A 102 -5.46 9.11 3.26
CA ASP A 102 -4.71 9.83 4.27
C ASP A 102 -4.87 11.34 4.06
N PHE A 103 -5.82 11.94 4.77
CA PHE A 103 -6.20 13.33 4.53
C PHE A 103 -5.04 14.28 4.87
N LEU A 104 -4.43 14.14 6.05
CA LEU A 104 -3.38 15.05 6.50
C LEU A 104 -2.15 14.96 5.60
N ASN A 105 -1.72 13.73 5.29
CA ASN A 105 -0.57 13.52 4.42
C ASN A 105 -0.78 14.17 3.05
N LEU A 106 -1.98 14.01 2.46
CA LEU A 106 -2.28 14.59 1.16
C LEU A 106 -2.32 16.12 1.19
N MET A 107 -2.92 16.71 2.23
CA MET A 107 -2.97 18.16 2.41
C MET A 107 -1.56 18.75 2.55
N HIS A 108 -0.72 18.15 3.39
CA HIS A 108 0.68 18.56 3.57
C HIS A 108 1.50 18.37 2.28
N GLN A 109 1.30 17.26 1.58
CA GLN A 109 2.01 16.93 0.34
C GLN A 109 1.80 17.98 -0.76
N PHE A 110 0.60 18.57 -0.83
CA PHE A 110 0.24 19.60 -1.81
C PHE A 110 0.29 21.04 -1.26
N GLY A 111 0.69 21.23 0.00
CA GLY A 111 0.75 22.55 0.63
C GLY A 111 -0.62 23.24 0.70
N ILE A 112 -1.71 22.49 0.79
CA ILE A 112 -3.06 23.05 0.83
C ILE A 112 -3.32 23.59 2.23
N LEU A 113 -3.77 24.85 2.30
CA LEU A 113 -4.18 25.46 3.54
C LEU A 113 -5.34 24.68 4.17
N PHE A 114 -5.28 24.47 5.48
CA PHE A 114 -6.32 23.82 6.28
C PHE A 114 -7.55 24.71 6.49
N GLU A 115 -8.00 25.38 5.43
CA GLU A 115 -9.26 26.10 5.37
C GLU A 115 -10.35 25.15 4.86
N PRO A 116 -11.52 25.01 5.54
CA PRO A 116 -12.57 24.05 5.19
C PRO A 116 -12.96 24.03 3.71
N GLN A 117 -13.19 25.21 3.12
CA GLN A 117 -13.63 25.33 1.73
C GLN A 117 -12.53 24.89 0.74
N LYS A 118 -11.28 25.35 0.96
CA LYS A 118 -10.14 24.98 0.10
C LYS A 118 -9.81 23.50 0.19
N ALA A 119 -9.78 22.95 1.42
CA ALA A 119 -9.56 21.54 1.67
C ALA A 119 -10.65 20.66 1.03
N GLY A 120 -11.93 21.04 1.22
CA GLY A 120 -13.06 20.32 0.63
C GLY A 120 -13.02 20.33 -0.91
N HIS A 121 -12.71 21.48 -1.51
CA HIS A 121 -12.52 21.60 -2.96
C HIS A 121 -11.41 20.68 -3.47
N PHE A 122 -10.23 20.73 -2.82
CA PHE A 122 -9.08 19.93 -3.20
C PHE A 122 -9.38 18.42 -3.12
N ILE A 123 -9.99 17.96 -2.04
CA ILE A 123 -10.38 16.55 -1.88
C ILE A 123 -11.39 16.12 -2.95
N CYS A 124 -12.36 16.98 -3.31
CA CYS A 124 -13.28 16.68 -4.41
C CYS A 124 -12.55 16.46 -5.74
N GLU A 125 -11.51 17.25 -6.03
CA GLU A 125 -10.75 17.11 -7.27
C GLU A 125 -9.95 15.80 -7.30
N ILE A 126 -9.41 15.38 -6.16
CA ILE A 126 -8.74 14.09 -6.01
C ILE A 126 -9.73 12.94 -6.18
N MET A 127 -10.90 13.01 -5.55
CA MET A 127 -11.94 11.98 -5.68
C MET A 127 -12.49 11.89 -7.11
N ARG A 128 -12.67 13.01 -7.82
CA ARG A 128 -13.04 13.02 -9.24
C ARG A 128 -11.99 12.31 -10.10
N LEU A 129 -10.71 12.59 -9.85
CA LEU A 129 -9.62 11.95 -10.56
C LEU A 129 -9.65 10.43 -10.35
N LEU A 130 -9.76 9.99 -9.09
CA LEU A 130 -9.78 8.57 -8.74
C LEU A 130 -11.05 7.86 -9.22
N ASN A 131 -12.20 8.52 -9.20
CA ASN A 131 -13.43 8.00 -9.77
C ASN A 131 -13.33 7.82 -11.29
N ARG A 132 -12.74 8.79 -12.01
CA ARG A 132 -12.51 8.67 -13.45
C ARG A 132 -11.56 7.52 -13.79
N ASP A 133 -10.45 7.40 -13.06
CA ASP A 133 -9.37 6.49 -13.43
C ASP A 133 -9.58 5.06 -12.90
N PHE A 134 -10.32 4.88 -11.81
CA PHE A 134 -10.52 3.59 -11.14
C PHE A 134 -11.98 3.25 -10.82
N ASN A 135 -12.94 4.13 -11.13
CA ASN A 135 -14.37 3.97 -10.80
C ASN A 135 -14.66 3.83 -9.28
N PHE A 136 -13.80 4.41 -8.42
CA PHE A 136 -14.05 4.44 -6.99
C PHE A 136 -15.26 5.31 -6.64
N ARG A 137 -16.11 4.83 -5.75
CA ARG A 137 -17.33 5.51 -5.31
C ARG A 137 -17.41 5.65 -3.80
N ARG A 138 -16.86 4.73 -3.01
CA ARG A 138 -16.89 4.76 -1.54
C ARG A 138 -15.52 5.11 -0.99
N PHE A 139 -15.38 6.32 -0.46
CA PHE A 139 -14.12 6.82 0.10
C PHE A 139 -14.19 6.94 1.62
N CYS A 140 -13.11 6.58 2.30
CA CYS A 140 -12.93 6.84 3.73
C CYS A 140 -11.75 7.80 3.94
N LEU A 141 -12.01 8.98 4.49
CA LEU A 141 -10.99 9.93 4.91
C LEU A 141 -10.51 9.59 6.31
N VAL A 142 -9.21 9.35 6.49
CA VAL A 142 -8.59 9.12 7.79
C VAL A 142 -7.75 10.34 8.17
N SER A 143 -7.87 10.81 9.42
CA SER A 143 -7.18 12.01 9.90
C SER A 143 -7.08 12.09 11.42
N LYS A 144 -6.01 12.70 11.94
CA LYS A 144 -5.95 13.18 13.34
C LYS A 144 -6.68 14.47 13.56
N GLY A 145 -7.51 14.54 14.61
CA GLY A 145 -7.88 15.81 15.26
C GLY A 145 -8.41 16.93 14.34
N SER A 146 -8.89 16.60 13.14
CA SER A 146 -9.07 17.59 12.07
C SER A 146 -10.38 18.36 12.26
N ARG A 147 -10.25 19.59 12.79
CA ARG A 147 -11.35 20.56 12.88
C ARG A 147 -11.91 20.90 11.49
N VAL A 148 -11.07 20.81 10.46
CA VAL A 148 -11.44 21.03 9.06
C VAL A 148 -12.50 20.06 8.59
N ILE A 149 -12.29 18.75 8.80
CA ILE A 149 -13.26 17.73 8.41
C ILE A 149 -14.55 17.85 9.23
N ARG A 150 -14.50 18.35 10.46
CA ARG A 150 -15.72 18.57 11.27
C ARG A 150 -16.56 19.77 10.84
N HIS A 151 -16.01 20.66 10.00
CA HIS A 151 -16.68 21.90 9.62
C HIS A 151 -17.63 21.68 8.43
N HIS A 152 -18.86 22.22 8.50
CA HIS A 152 -19.88 22.02 7.46
C HIS A 152 -19.42 22.46 6.05
N ALA A 153 -18.69 23.58 5.95
CA ALA A 153 -18.21 24.11 4.68
C ALA A 153 -17.20 23.20 3.94
N PHE A 154 -16.54 22.28 4.66
CA PHE A 154 -15.73 21.23 4.03
C PHE A 154 -16.59 20.26 3.24
N TRP A 155 -17.74 19.89 3.81
CA TRP A 155 -18.66 18.90 3.24
C TRP A 155 -19.58 19.45 2.14
N SER A 156 -19.83 20.76 2.09
CA SER A 156 -20.77 21.36 1.13
C SER A 156 -20.46 20.95 -0.31
N ARG A 157 -19.19 21.02 -0.71
CA ARG A 157 -18.77 20.64 -2.07
C ARG A 157 -18.71 19.13 -2.29
N ILE A 158 -18.39 18.37 -1.24
CA ILE A 158 -18.34 16.90 -1.28
C ILE A 158 -19.74 16.31 -1.46
N LYS A 159 -20.74 16.86 -0.77
CA LYS A 159 -22.15 16.47 -0.95
C LYS A 159 -22.61 16.69 -2.39
N GLN A 160 -22.35 17.88 -2.93
CA GLN A 160 -22.66 18.18 -4.33
C GLN A 160 -21.94 17.25 -5.32
N LEU A 161 -20.69 16.86 -5.03
CA LEU A 161 -20.00 15.85 -5.83
C LEU A 161 -20.73 14.52 -5.76
N GLY A 162 -21.12 14.07 -4.57
CA GLY A 162 -21.87 12.83 -4.37
C GLY A 162 -23.19 12.81 -5.15
N ASP A 163 -23.95 13.90 -5.13
CA ASP A 163 -25.21 14.03 -5.87
C ASP A 163 -25.01 13.91 -7.40
N GLN A 164 -23.85 14.34 -7.91
CA GLN A 164 -23.54 14.31 -9.34
C GLN A 164 -22.98 12.97 -9.84
N THR A 165 -22.24 12.25 -9.00
CA THR A 165 -21.45 11.08 -9.42
C THR A 165 -21.83 9.78 -8.72
N GLY A 166 -22.64 9.86 -7.66
CA GLY A 166 -22.92 8.75 -6.75
C GLY A 166 -21.76 8.41 -5.81
N ILE A 167 -20.79 9.31 -5.65
CA ILE A 167 -19.68 9.15 -4.69
C ILE A 167 -20.20 9.34 -3.26
N SER A 168 -19.87 8.40 -2.37
CA SER A 168 -20.10 8.47 -0.93
C SER A 168 -18.79 8.63 -0.19
N VAL A 169 -18.74 9.56 0.77
CA VAL A 169 -17.54 9.89 1.53
C VAL A 169 -17.82 9.76 3.01
N PHE A 170 -16.95 9.04 3.69
CA PHE A 170 -16.95 8.80 5.12
C PHE A 170 -15.69 9.38 5.73
N SER A 171 -15.71 9.66 7.03
CA SER A 171 -14.51 10.11 7.75
C SER A 171 -14.33 9.38 9.06
N PHE A 172 -13.14 8.83 9.26
CA PHE A 172 -12.67 8.31 10.54
C PHE A 172 -11.64 9.29 11.12
N ILE A 173 -11.97 9.89 12.26
CA ILE A 173 -11.12 10.89 12.91
C ILE A 173 -10.66 10.34 14.25
N THR A 174 -9.36 10.14 14.41
CA THR A 174 -8.76 9.73 15.68
C THR A 174 -8.76 10.89 16.67
N GLN A 175 -8.67 10.58 17.97
CA GLN A 175 -8.70 11.63 18.98
C GLN A 175 -7.43 12.47 18.91
N ASN A 176 -7.58 13.77 19.13
CA ASN A 176 -6.43 14.63 19.34
C ASN A 176 -5.92 14.30 20.73
N SER A 177 -4.73 13.71 20.87
CA SER A 177 -4.02 13.66 22.14
C SER A 177 -3.57 15.08 22.50
N SER A 178 -4.52 15.94 22.83
CA SER A 178 -4.27 17.27 23.33
C SER A 178 -3.82 17.12 24.78
N TRP A 179 -2.52 17.27 24.98
CA TRP A 179 -1.84 17.44 26.25
C TRP A 179 -2.60 18.39 27.19
N LEU A 180 -3.45 17.86 28.07
CA LEU A 180 -3.75 18.51 29.34
C LEU A 180 -2.92 17.79 30.39
N VAL A 181 -1.64 18.17 30.44
CA VAL A 181 -0.75 17.90 31.57
C VAL A 181 -1.23 18.79 32.72
N HIS A 182 -2.27 18.34 33.42
CA HIS A 182 -2.49 18.79 34.78
C HIS A 182 -2.31 17.59 35.70
N ARG A 183 -1.26 17.72 36.53
CA ARG A 183 -1.02 17.06 37.81
C ARG A 183 0.05 15.94 37.78
N TRP A 184 1.25 16.40 38.10
CA TRP A 184 2.36 15.76 38.82
C TRP A 184 2.18 14.27 39.21
N ASN A 185 3.25 13.50 38.95
CA ASN A 185 3.57 12.15 39.45
C ASN A 185 2.85 10.93 38.83
N CYS A 186 3.00 10.69 37.52
CA CYS A 186 2.91 9.34 36.95
C CYS A 186 3.86 9.16 35.76
N CYS A 187 4.48 7.97 35.69
CA CYS A 187 5.61 7.61 34.84
C CYS A 187 5.51 7.96 33.35
N PHE A 188 6.69 8.29 32.79
CA PHE A 188 7.01 8.41 31.38
C PHE A 188 6.62 7.15 30.56
N HIS A 189 5.44 7.14 29.96
CA HIS A 189 5.21 6.49 28.67
C HIS A 189 4.16 7.29 27.89
N CYS A 190 4.62 8.03 26.89
CA CYS A 190 3.78 8.91 26.08
C CYS A 190 3.03 8.07 25.04
N TYR A 191 1.72 7.95 25.17
CA TYR A 191 0.86 7.33 24.15
C TYR A 191 0.56 8.34 23.03
N SER A 192 1.35 8.33 21.97
CA SER A 192 0.99 9.00 20.72
C SER A 192 0.18 8.02 19.87
N SER A 193 -1.13 8.23 19.77
CA SER A 193 -1.99 7.50 18.81
C SER A 193 -1.44 7.66 17.40
N ASP A 194 -1.06 6.54 16.77
CA ASP A 194 -0.50 6.48 15.42
C ASP A 194 -1.63 6.25 14.40
N ASP A 195 -2.15 7.32 13.80
CA ASP A 195 -3.26 7.25 12.82
C ASP A 195 -3.01 6.28 11.66
N ASP A 196 -1.74 6.13 11.31
CA ASP A 196 -1.24 5.28 10.23
C ASP A 196 -1.64 3.82 10.41
N VAL A 197 -1.74 3.33 11.65
CA VAL A 197 -2.14 1.94 11.93
C VAL A 197 -3.62 1.71 11.62
N PHE A 198 -4.48 2.66 11.97
CA PHE A 198 -5.92 2.57 11.66
C PHE A 198 -6.16 2.66 10.17
N MET A 199 -5.44 3.53 9.47
CA MET A 199 -5.56 3.69 8.03
C MET A 199 -5.23 2.38 7.28
N LEU A 200 -4.11 1.74 7.62
CA LEU A 200 -3.71 0.45 7.06
C LEU A 200 -4.77 -0.62 7.35
N TYR A 201 -5.27 -0.67 8.59
CA TYR A 201 -6.27 -1.65 8.96
C TYR A 201 -7.61 -1.44 8.26
N ILE A 202 -8.14 -0.21 8.18
CA ILE A 202 -9.40 0.09 7.49
C ILE A 202 -9.30 -0.30 6.00
N ALA A 203 -8.15 -0.06 5.37
CA ALA A 203 -7.92 -0.44 3.98
C ALA A 203 -7.88 -1.97 3.81
N LEU A 204 -7.21 -2.69 4.71
CA LEU A 204 -7.17 -4.16 4.70
C LEU A 204 -8.55 -4.78 5.00
N TRP A 205 -9.28 -4.22 5.97
CA TRP A 205 -10.64 -4.62 6.34
C TRP A 205 -11.62 -4.46 5.17
N SER A 206 -11.45 -3.41 4.37
CA SER A 206 -12.24 -3.16 3.16
C SER A 206 -11.98 -4.19 2.04
N GLY A 207 -10.99 -5.06 2.22
CA GLY A 207 -10.79 -6.23 1.37
C GLY A 207 -9.93 -5.99 0.14
N PRO A 208 -9.91 -6.95 -0.80
CA PRO A 208 -8.88 -7.03 -1.83
C PRO A 208 -8.94 -5.96 -2.92
N GLN A 209 -10.08 -5.27 -3.05
CA GLN A 209 -10.29 -4.22 -4.04
C GLN A 209 -10.04 -2.81 -3.47
N CYS A 210 -9.83 -2.68 -2.16
CA CYS A 210 -9.60 -1.38 -1.55
C CYS A 210 -8.19 -0.85 -1.85
N TYR A 211 -8.12 0.42 -2.21
CA TYR A 211 -6.89 1.16 -2.42
C TYR A 211 -6.56 2.06 -1.23
N LEU A 212 -5.29 2.44 -1.13
CA LEU A 212 -4.76 3.34 -0.11
C LEU A 212 -4.11 4.55 -0.78
N VAL A 213 -4.60 5.74 -0.50
CA VAL A 213 -4.00 7.00 -0.97
C VAL A 213 -3.20 7.62 0.17
N SER A 214 -1.88 7.52 0.08
CA SER A 214 -0.94 8.20 0.97
C SER A 214 0.43 8.28 0.31
N ASN A 215 1.18 9.33 0.61
CA ASN A 215 2.58 9.45 0.27
C ASN A 215 3.52 8.86 1.32
N ASP A 216 3.04 8.53 2.53
CA ASP A 216 3.81 7.79 3.53
C ASP A 216 4.20 6.40 3.00
N GLU A 217 5.30 5.86 3.49
CA GLU A 217 5.78 4.51 3.15
C GLU A 217 5.49 3.47 4.25
N PHE A 218 4.98 3.92 5.41
CA PHE A 218 4.62 3.09 6.56
C PHE A 218 5.74 2.13 6.99
N LYS A 219 6.99 2.60 6.91
CA LYS A 219 8.21 1.78 7.14
C LYS A 219 8.22 1.18 8.53
N GLN A 220 7.89 1.99 9.52
CA GLN A 220 7.88 1.60 10.92
C GLN A 220 6.86 0.48 11.17
N HIS A 221 5.61 0.66 10.72
CA HIS A 221 4.57 -0.36 10.92
C HIS A 221 4.88 -1.69 10.23
N ARG A 222 5.50 -1.69 9.05
CA ARG A 222 5.95 -2.94 8.41
C ARG A 222 7.07 -3.62 9.16
N TYR A 223 7.96 -2.84 9.79
CA TYR A 223 9.06 -3.38 10.59
C TYR A 223 8.55 -3.98 11.90
N THR A 224 7.65 -3.29 12.61
CA THR A 224 7.19 -3.68 13.95
C THR A 224 6.30 -4.93 13.96
N VAL A 225 5.57 -5.20 12.87
CA VAL A 225 4.68 -6.38 12.78
C VAL A 225 5.41 -7.70 12.45
N GLY A 226 6.73 -7.65 12.29
CA GLY A 226 7.59 -8.79 12.00
C GLY A 226 7.82 -9.04 10.51
N SER A 227 8.90 -9.77 10.19
CA SER A 227 9.44 -9.91 8.83
C SER A 227 8.46 -10.50 7.82
N GLN A 228 7.77 -11.59 8.17
CA GLN A 228 6.84 -12.28 7.28
C GLN A 228 5.64 -11.40 6.93
N LEU A 229 5.01 -10.81 7.96
CA LEU A 229 3.83 -9.97 7.79
C LEU A 229 4.20 -8.65 7.10
N GLY A 230 5.34 -8.05 7.45
CA GLY A 230 5.87 -6.87 6.80
C GLY A 230 6.13 -7.08 5.30
N LEU A 231 6.58 -8.28 4.90
CA LEU A 231 6.73 -8.64 3.49
C LEU A 231 5.39 -8.74 2.77
N GLN A 232 4.39 -9.39 3.38
CA GLN A 232 3.04 -9.49 2.81
C GLN A 232 2.38 -8.11 2.68
N LEU A 233 2.52 -7.24 3.68
CA LEU A 233 2.06 -5.85 3.62
C LEU A 233 2.76 -5.07 2.52
N SER A 234 4.08 -5.23 2.36
CA SER A 234 4.82 -4.55 1.28
C SER A 234 4.28 -4.94 -0.09
N GLN A 235 3.99 -6.23 -0.31
CA GLN A 235 3.42 -6.73 -1.56
C GLN A 235 2.03 -6.15 -1.81
N TRP A 236 1.16 -6.13 -0.79
CA TRP A 236 -0.16 -5.52 -0.88
C TRP A 236 -0.07 -4.01 -1.18
N GLN A 237 0.78 -3.26 -0.46
CA GLN A 237 1.01 -1.84 -0.70
C GLN A 237 1.50 -1.56 -2.11
N ALA A 238 2.40 -2.39 -2.65
CA ALA A 238 2.95 -2.18 -3.98
C ALA A 238 1.86 -2.20 -5.09
N VAL A 239 0.74 -2.91 -4.86
CA VAL A 239 -0.37 -3.06 -5.82
C VAL A 239 -1.65 -2.30 -5.43
N ARG A 240 -1.72 -1.73 -4.21
CA ARG A 240 -2.90 -0.98 -3.71
C ARG A 240 -2.61 0.45 -3.26
N GLN A 241 -1.36 0.82 -3.05
CA GLN A 241 -1.03 2.16 -2.62
C GLN A 241 -0.84 3.10 -3.83
N ILE A 242 -1.65 4.16 -3.87
CA ILE A 242 -1.56 5.27 -4.81
C ILE A 242 -0.86 6.42 -4.09
N ALA A 243 0.24 6.90 -4.67
CA ALA A 243 0.99 8.03 -4.12
C ALA A 243 1.02 9.18 -5.11
N PHE A 244 0.71 10.39 -4.65
CA PHE A 244 0.67 11.57 -5.50
C PHE A 244 2.05 12.21 -5.69
N VAL A 245 2.35 12.67 -6.90
CA VAL A 245 3.61 13.35 -7.20
C VAL A 245 3.54 14.79 -6.67
N ARG A 246 4.61 15.27 -6.01
CA ARG A 246 4.71 16.69 -5.63
C ARG A 246 4.75 17.54 -6.90
N GLY A 247 3.79 18.43 -7.08
CA GLY A 247 3.77 19.33 -8.22
C GLY A 247 2.45 20.07 -8.39
N ARG A 248 2.40 20.97 -9.38
CA ARG A 248 1.17 21.72 -9.73
C ARG A 248 0.10 20.83 -10.35
N THR A 249 0.52 19.76 -11.03
CA THR A 249 -0.38 18.77 -11.64
C THR A 249 -0.72 17.67 -10.66
N LYS A 250 -2.00 17.31 -10.57
CA LYS A 250 -2.51 16.21 -9.73
C LYS A 250 -2.26 14.86 -10.39
N SER A 251 -0.98 14.52 -10.56
CA SER A 251 -0.56 13.22 -11.06
C SER A 251 -0.21 12.29 -9.91
N TYR A 252 -0.38 10.99 -10.13
CA TYR A 252 -0.07 9.96 -9.16
C TYR A 252 0.81 8.87 -9.78
N ILE A 253 1.51 8.17 -8.91
CA ILE A 253 2.26 6.97 -9.24
C ILE A 253 1.26 5.82 -9.25
N ALA A 254 1.03 5.25 -10.44
CA ALA A 254 0.14 4.09 -10.58
C ALA A 254 0.65 2.89 -9.77
N PRO A 255 -0.24 2.14 -9.09
CA PRO A 255 0.10 0.90 -8.42
C PRO A 255 0.62 -0.15 -9.42
N LEU A 256 1.39 -1.12 -8.92
CA LEU A 256 1.84 -2.23 -9.75
C LEU A 256 0.67 -3.12 -10.17
N GLN A 257 0.69 -3.58 -11.42
CA GLN A 257 -0.34 -4.48 -11.97
C GLN A 257 0.07 -5.96 -11.98
N HIS A 258 1.28 -6.28 -11.51
CA HIS A 258 1.83 -7.64 -11.48
C HIS A 258 2.35 -8.00 -10.10
N ASP A 259 2.45 -9.30 -9.82
CA ASP A 259 3.09 -9.84 -8.63
C ASP A 259 4.59 -9.54 -8.68
N THR A 260 5.11 -9.12 -7.54
CA THR A 260 6.46 -8.62 -7.37
C THR A 260 7.45 -9.70 -6.92
N ARG A 261 7.00 -10.94 -6.82
CA ARG A 261 7.82 -12.09 -6.41
C ARG A 261 8.48 -12.76 -7.60
N VAL A 262 9.52 -13.53 -7.30
CA VAL A 262 10.09 -14.49 -8.23
C VAL A 262 8.98 -15.44 -8.68
N HIS A 263 8.87 -15.64 -9.99
CA HIS A 263 7.89 -16.56 -10.57
C HIS A 263 8.40 -17.16 -11.87
N GLY A 264 7.89 -18.32 -12.22
CA GLY A 264 8.29 -19.06 -13.41
C GLY A 264 8.34 -20.55 -13.18
N THR A 265 8.71 -21.27 -14.22
CA THR A 265 8.96 -22.72 -14.19
C THR A 265 10.14 -23.05 -15.08
N MET A 266 10.69 -24.26 -14.96
CA MET A 266 11.74 -24.69 -15.88
C MET A 266 11.28 -24.74 -17.35
N ALA A 267 9.98 -24.92 -17.61
CA ALA A 267 9.42 -24.91 -18.97
C ALA A 267 9.23 -23.48 -19.52
N THR A 268 8.69 -22.57 -18.71
CA THR A 268 8.35 -21.21 -19.15
C THR A 268 9.51 -20.22 -19.02
N GLY A 269 10.50 -20.56 -18.20
CA GLY A 269 11.54 -19.64 -17.74
C GLY A 269 11.16 -18.94 -16.43
N TRP A 270 12.11 -18.23 -15.87
CA TRP A 270 11.99 -17.52 -14.59
C TRP A 270 12.10 -16.02 -14.77
N HIS A 271 11.35 -15.30 -13.93
CA HIS A 271 11.44 -13.86 -13.77
C HIS A 271 11.83 -13.55 -12.33
N ILE A 272 13.00 -12.93 -12.17
CA ILE A 272 13.62 -12.73 -10.86
C ILE A 272 13.87 -11.23 -10.67
N PRO A 273 13.13 -10.53 -9.80
CA PRO A 273 13.44 -9.15 -9.45
C PRO A 273 14.74 -9.11 -8.63
N TYR A 274 15.60 -8.13 -8.89
CA TYR A 274 16.85 -7.98 -8.16
C TYR A 274 17.22 -6.51 -7.93
N ASP A 275 17.88 -6.24 -6.80
CA ASP A 275 18.19 -4.88 -6.40
C ASP A 275 19.46 -4.35 -7.10
N ASN A 276 19.37 -3.15 -7.67
CA ASN A 276 20.49 -2.38 -8.20
C ASN A 276 20.88 -1.19 -7.32
N LYS A 277 20.34 -1.12 -6.10
CA LYS A 277 20.51 0.00 -5.16
C LYS A 277 19.91 1.32 -5.66
N ALA A 278 19.08 1.31 -6.71
CA ALA A 278 18.37 2.51 -7.14
C ALA A 278 17.34 2.92 -6.08
N GLN A 279 17.24 4.23 -5.85
CA GLN A 279 16.29 4.78 -4.89
C GLN A 279 14.85 4.47 -5.33
N ARG A 280 14.06 3.92 -4.41
CA ARG A 280 12.65 3.60 -4.61
C ARG A 280 11.93 3.65 -3.27
N ARG A 281 10.58 3.67 -3.33
CA ARG A 281 9.75 3.44 -2.15
C ARG A 281 10.04 2.04 -1.61
N SER A 282 10.21 1.95 -0.30
CA SER A 282 10.64 0.76 0.45
C SER A 282 9.66 -0.40 0.45
N TYR A 283 8.39 -0.17 0.11
CA TYR A 283 7.41 -1.25 -0.11
C TYR A 283 7.39 -1.73 -1.57
N VAL A 284 8.01 -0.99 -2.48
CA VAL A 284 8.06 -1.35 -3.90
C VAL A 284 9.28 -2.25 -4.14
N PRO A 285 9.11 -3.41 -4.79
CA PRO A 285 10.23 -4.27 -5.18
C PRO A 285 11.20 -3.52 -6.12
N PRO A 286 12.40 -4.08 -6.34
CA PRO A 286 13.25 -3.63 -7.44
C PRO A 286 12.49 -3.64 -8.78
N ASN A 287 12.73 -2.60 -9.59
CA ASN A 287 12.18 -2.50 -10.94
C ASN A 287 13.07 -3.18 -11.99
N LEU A 288 14.25 -3.67 -11.62
CA LEU A 288 15.07 -4.50 -12.49
C LEU A 288 14.76 -5.97 -12.27
N TRP A 289 14.60 -6.66 -13.38
CA TRP A 289 14.19 -8.04 -13.44
C TRP A 289 15.12 -8.81 -14.37
N LEU A 290 15.40 -10.05 -14.02
CA LEU A 290 16.12 -10.99 -14.84
C LEU A 290 15.12 -11.95 -15.47
N CYS A 291 15.06 -11.99 -16.80
CA CYS A 291 14.37 -13.03 -17.54
C CYS A 291 15.36 -14.16 -17.83
N VAL A 292 15.06 -15.36 -17.33
CA VAL A 292 15.88 -16.57 -17.52
C VAL A 292 15.05 -17.55 -18.34
N ARG A 293 15.49 -17.87 -19.55
CA ARG A 293 14.76 -18.77 -20.44
C ARG A 293 15.58 -20.00 -20.80
N PRO A 294 15.02 -21.21 -20.73
CA PRO A 294 15.68 -22.37 -21.33
C PRO A 294 15.75 -22.16 -22.85
N HIS A 295 16.85 -22.59 -23.47
CA HIS A 295 16.86 -22.84 -24.90
C HIS A 295 15.91 -24.00 -25.18
N LEU A 296 14.81 -23.72 -25.88
CA LEU A 296 14.02 -24.78 -26.49
C LEU A 296 14.91 -25.42 -27.56
N VAL A 297 15.34 -26.66 -27.33
CA VAL A 297 15.86 -27.49 -28.41
C VAL A 297 14.69 -27.67 -29.35
N MET A 298 14.71 -26.97 -30.49
CA MET A 298 13.82 -27.35 -31.59
C MET A 298 14.27 -28.74 -32.00
N SER A 299 13.50 -29.76 -31.61
CA SER A 299 13.57 -31.06 -32.27
C SER A 299 13.26 -30.79 -33.74
N HIS A 300 14.28 -30.74 -34.58
CA HIS A 300 14.10 -30.91 -36.02
C HIS A 300 13.45 -32.28 -36.18
N GLY A 301 12.16 -32.26 -36.54
CA GLY A 301 11.46 -33.47 -36.96
C GLY A 301 12.26 -34.10 -38.09
N GLN A 302 12.58 -35.38 -37.88
CA GLN A 302 13.01 -36.28 -38.94
C GLN A 302 11.92 -36.42 -39.99
#